data_AF-A0A1Y4BEF0-F1
#
_entry.id   AF-A0A1Y4BEF0-F1
#
_cell.length_a   1.000
_cell.length_b   1.000
_cell.length_c   1.000
_cell.angle_alpha   90.00
_cell.angle_beta   90.00
_cell.angle_gamma   90.00
#
_symmetry.space_group_name_H-M   'P 1'
#
loop_
_entity.id
_entity.type
_entity.pdbx_description
1 polymer ?
#
loop_
_entity_poly.entity_id
_entity_poly.type
_entity_poly.pdbx_seq_one_letter_code
_entity_poly.pdbx_strand_id
1 'polypeptide(L)'
;MALVPGDGVRYVVPQRLGVRRMPDELTVRLRVDDIYEGRAIVARSGGRVVARRRRDILVPGEMEQLTLRREALLACDGPDPVTVALEA
;
A
#
# COMPACT_ATOMS: atom_id res chain seq x y z
N MET A 1 -12.00 0.61 -6.48
CA MET A 1 -11.24 1.28 -5.40
C MET A 1 -9.97 1.89 -6.00
N ALA A 2 -9.61 3.10 -5.58
CA ALA A 2 -8.35 3.75 -5.99
C ALA A 2 -7.26 3.50 -4.94
N LEU A 3 -6.01 3.42 -5.37
CA LEU A 3 -4.85 3.42 -4.49
C LEU A 3 -4.20 4.80 -4.57
N VAL A 4 -4.00 5.41 -3.41
CA VAL A 4 -3.51 6.78 -3.27
C VAL A 4 -2.15 6.71 -2.56
N PRO A 5 -1.10 7.31 -3.13
CA PRO A 5 0.15 7.49 -2.42
C PRO A 5 -0.04 8.52 -1.30
N GLY A 6 0.44 8.20 -0.10
CA GLY A 6 0.55 9.11 1.04
C GLY A 6 2.00 9.52 1.28
N ASP A 7 2.31 9.91 2.52
CA ASP A 7 3.63 10.41 2.90
C ASP A 7 4.77 9.44 2.57
N GLY A 8 5.79 9.97 1.89
CA GLY A 8 7.00 9.26 1.50
C GLY A 8 6.82 8.26 0.35
N VAL A 9 5.64 8.21 -0.27
CA VAL A 9 5.36 7.36 -1.43
C VAL A 9 5.16 8.24 -2.65
N ARG A 10 5.98 8.05 -3.67
CA ARG A 10 5.90 8.80 -4.93
C ARG A 10 4.73 8.34 -5.79
N TYR A 11 4.56 7.03 -5.90
CA TYR A 11 3.46 6.43 -6.64
C TYR A 11 3.24 4.97 -6.24
N VAL A 12 2.03 4.48 -6.52
CA VAL A 12 1.60 3.11 -6.28
C VAL A 12 0.98 2.53 -7.55
N VAL A 13 1.25 1.25 -7.81
CA VAL A 13 0.80 0.51 -8.98
C VAL A 13 0.27 -0.85 -8.52
N PRO A 14 -0.93 -1.27 -8.96
CA PRO A 14 -1.87 -0.52 -9.80
C PRO A 14 -2.50 0.68 -9.05
N GLN A 15 -2.90 1.72 -9.78
CA GLN A 15 -3.61 2.88 -9.21
C GLN A 15 -5.09 2.60 -8.93
N ARG A 16 -5.64 1.54 -9.55
CA ARG A 16 -7.03 1.11 -9.35
C ARG A 16 -7.07 -0.39 -9.15
N LEU A 17 -7.86 -0.80 -8.17
CA LEU A 17 -8.13 -2.20 -7.86
C LEU A 17 -9.63 -2.43 -7.87
N GLY A 18 -10.05 -3.52 -8.51
CA GLY A 18 -11.36 -4.12 -8.31
C GLY A 18 -11.29 -5.22 -7.26
N VAL A 19 -11.69 -4.94 -6.01
CA VAL A 19 -11.75 -5.94 -4.93
C VAL A 19 -12.56 -7.16 -5.35
N ARG A 20 -13.60 -7.00 -6.17
CA ARG A 20 -14.41 -8.11 -6.68
C ARG A 20 -13.69 -9.03 -7.68
N ARG A 21 -12.73 -8.50 -8.44
CA ARG A 21 -12.02 -9.23 -9.53
C ARG A 21 -10.57 -9.60 -9.19
N MET A 22 -10.02 -9.16 -8.06
CA MET A 22 -8.62 -9.42 -7.69
C MET A 22 -8.39 -10.88 -7.24
N PRO A 23 -7.20 -11.45 -7.37
CA PRO A 23 -6.85 -12.67 -6.63
C PRO A 23 -6.94 -12.47 -5.11
N ASP A 24 -6.89 -13.54 -4.32
CA ASP A 24 -6.90 -13.47 -2.84
C ASP A 24 -5.76 -12.60 -2.29
N GLU A 25 -4.64 -12.58 -2.99
CA GLU A 25 -3.49 -11.73 -2.69
C GLU A 25 -3.13 -10.90 -3.92
N LEU A 26 -3.15 -9.57 -3.79
CA LEU A 26 -2.62 -8.66 -4.80
C LEU A 26 -1.30 -8.07 -4.33
N THR A 27 -0.24 -8.31 -5.11
CA THR A 27 1.01 -7.58 -4.95
C THR A 27 0.89 -6.19 -5.58
N VAL A 28 0.87 -5.16 -4.75
CA VAL A 28 1.02 -3.77 -5.19
C VAL A 28 2.49 -3.42 -5.16
N ARG A 29 2.92 -2.62 -6.14
CA ARG A 29 4.28 -2.11 -6.21
C ARG A 29 4.26 -0.61 -5.98
N LEU A 30 5.20 -0.11 -5.22
CA LEU A 30 5.30 1.30 -4.92
C LEU A 30 6.74 1.76 -5.03
N ARG A 31 6.89 3.07 -5.16
CA ARG A 31 8.19 3.72 -5.15
C ARG A 31 8.15 4.86 -4.16
N VAL A 32 9.17 4.93 -3.32
CA VAL A 32 9.35 6.04 -2.39
C VAL A 32 9.89 7.26 -3.14
N ASP A 33 9.66 8.44 -2.58
CA ASP A 33 10.16 9.71 -3.16
C ASP A 33 11.61 9.98 -2.78
N ASP A 34 12.02 9.56 -1.58
CA ASP A 34 13.34 9.77 -0.98
C ASP A 34 13.84 8.50 -0.27
N ILE A 35 15.04 8.56 0.31
CA ILE A 35 15.65 7.50 1.09
C ILE A 35 15.07 7.54 2.51
N TYR A 36 14.51 6.42 2.97
CA TYR A 36 13.99 6.26 4.32
C TYR A 36 14.63 5.08 5.02
N GLU A 37 15.06 5.27 6.26
CA GLU A 37 15.65 4.22 7.09
C GLU A 37 14.72 3.91 8.27
N GLY A 38 14.55 2.62 8.58
CA GLY A 38 13.78 2.12 9.71
C GLY A 38 12.26 2.32 9.62
N ARG A 39 11.69 2.51 8.43
CA ARG A 39 10.25 2.78 8.23
C ARG A 39 9.44 1.56 7.83
N ALA A 40 8.14 1.63 8.08
CA ALA A 40 7.17 0.65 7.63
C ALA A 40 6.25 1.23 6.56
N ILE A 41 6.09 0.51 5.46
CA ILE A 41 5.06 0.77 4.46
C ILE A 41 3.73 0.28 5.03
N VAL A 42 2.77 1.19 5.17
CA VAL A 42 1.44 0.90 5.72
C VAL A 42 0.38 1.24 4.69
N ALA A 43 -0.44 0.25 4.33
CA ALA A 43 -1.62 0.44 3.52
C ALA A 43 -2.85 0.51 4.42
N ARG A 44 -3.57 1.63 4.37
CA ARG A 44 -4.81 1.86 5.11
C ARG A 44 -6.00 2.00 4.18
N SER A 45 -7.14 1.43 4.56
CA SER A 45 -8.43 1.62 3.90
C SER A 45 -9.50 1.87 4.96
N GLY A 46 -10.32 2.91 4.81
CA GLY A 46 -11.40 3.21 5.77
C GLY A 46 -10.97 3.27 7.24
N GLY A 47 -9.75 3.74 7.52
CA GLY A 47 -9.19 3.79 8.88
C GLY A 47 -8.60 2.48 9.42
N ARG A 48 -8.67 1.37 8.68
CA ARG A 48 -8.05 0.09 9.05
C ARG A 48 -6.77 -0.16 8.28
N VAL A 49 -5.79 -0.77 8.94
CA VAL A 49 -4.55 -1.22 8.30
C VAL A 49 -4.83 -2.53 7.57
N VAL A 50 -4.72 -2.49 6.25
CA VAL A 50 -4.93 -3.64 5.35
C VAL A 50 -3.65 -4.46 5.25
N ALA A 51 -2.50 -3.78 5.18
CA ALA A 51 -1.19 -4.41 5.13
C ALA A 51 -0.14 -3.50 5.75
N ARG A 52 0.89 -4.12 6.33
CA ARG A 52 2.05 -3.44 6.90
C ARG A 52 3.30 -4.24 6.57
N ARG A 53 4.33 -3.54 6.08
CA ARG A 53 5.64 -4.14 5.81
C ARG A 53 6.73 -3.24 6.38
N ARG A 54 7.54 -3.77 7.30
CA ARG A 54 8.69 -3.05 7.85
C ARG A 54 9.91 -3.25 6.94
N ARG A 55 10.67 -2.17 6.73
CA ARG A 55 11.93 -2.17 5.99
C ARG A 55 12.97 -1.35 6.74
N ASP A 56 14.19 -1.85 6.79
CA ASP A 56 15.32 -1.12 7.37
C ASP A 56 15.79 0.02 6.47
N ILE A 57 15.72 -0.15 5.14
CA ILE A 57 16.10 0.87 4.16
C ILE A 57 15.10 0.81 3.01
N LEU A 58 14.61 1.97 2.60
CA LEU A 58 13.75 2.20 1.45
C LEU A 58 14.46 3.22 0.58
N VAL A 59 14.77 2.86 -0.66
CA VAL A 59 15.43 3.77 -1.60
C VAL A 59 14.54 3.98 -2.83
N PRO A 60 14.54 5.18 -3.42
CA PRO A 60 13.82 5.43 -4.66
C PRO A 60 14.46 4.67 -5.82
N GLY A 61 15.65 4.07 -5.67
CA GLY A 61 16.24 3.17 -6.67
C GLY A 61 15.52 1.82 -6.77
N GLU A 62 14.88 1.37 -5.68
CA GLU A 62 14.29 0.04 -5.55
C GLU A 62 12.77 0.10 -5.69
N MET A 63 12.18 -0.90 -6.32
CA MET A 63 10.73 -1.01 -6.46
C MET A 63 10.19 -1.87 -5.33
N GLU A 64 9.57 -1.24 -4.34
CA GLU A 64 9.01 -1.94 -3.19
C GLU A 64 7.71 -2.63 -3.53
N GLN A 65 7.44 -3.74 -2.84
CA GLN A 65 6.25 -4.54 -3.06
C GLN A 65 5.53 -4.78 -1.74
N LEU A 66 4.22 -4.62 -1.76
CA LEU A 66 3.33 -4.85 -0.62
C LEU A 66 2.21 -5.78 -1.07
N THR A 67 2.00 -6.87 -0.33
CA THR A 67 0.90 -7.79 -0.61
C THR A 67 -0.34 -7.34 0.15
N LEU A 68 -1.40 -7.05 -0.59
CA LEU A 68 -2.73 -6.75 -0.06
C LEU A 68 -3.59 -8.01 -0.11
N ARG A 69 -4.22 -8.34 1.02
CA ARG A 69 -5.17 -9.45 1.09
C ARG A 69 -6.58 -8.98 0.77
N ARG A 70 -7.27 -9.73 -0.09
CA ARG A 70 -8.67 -9.52 -0.46
C ARG A 70 -9.58 -9.46 0.76
N GLU A 71 -9.39 -10.35 1.73
CA GLU A 71 -10.19 -10.40 2.96
C GLU A 71 -10.12 -9.11 3.78
N ALA A 72 -8.92 -8.54 3.93
CA ALA A 72 -8.72 -7.29 4.66
C ALA A 72 -9.37 -6.09 3.94
N LEU A 73 -9.42 -6.13 2.60
CA LEU A 73 -10.10 -5.15 1.78
C LEU A 73 -11.63 -5.31 1.82
N LEU A 74 -12.13 -6.54 1.82
CA LEU A 74 -13.56 -6.84 1.98
C LEU A 74 -14.08 -6.46 3.37
N ALA A 75 -13.24 -6.61 4.40
CA ALA A 75 -13.56 -6.18 5.76
C ALA A 75 -13.64 -4.65 5.92
N CYS A 76 -13.16 -3.90 4.93
CA CYS A 76 -13.37 -2.46 4.80
C CYS A 76 -14.54 -2.28 3.82
N ASP A 77 -15.77 -2.39 4.31
CA ASP A 77 -17.04 -2.44 3.54
C ASP A 77 -17.38 -1.12 2.79
N GLY A 78 -16.38 -0.29 2.47
CA GLY A 78 -16.54 1.05 1.94
C GLY A 78 -15.92 1.27 0.55
N PRO A 79 -16.35 2.32 -0.18
CA PRO A 79 -15.70 2.77 -1.42
C PRO A 79 -14.36 3.48 -1.19
N ASP A 80 -13.85 3.47 0.05
CA ASP A 80 -12.67 4.21 0.47
C ASP A 80 -11.42 3.83 -0.33
N PRO A 81 -10.59 4.81 -0.72
CA PRO A 81 -9.32 4.53 -1.34
C PRO A 81 -8.33 3.89 -0.35
N VAL A 82 -7.46 3.01 -0.85
CA VAL A 82 -6.32 2.54 -0.07
C VAL A 82 -5.23 3.59 -0.12
N THR A 83 -4.92 4.17 1.02
CA THR A 83 -3.79 5.10 1.16
C THR A 83 -2.56 4.32 1.59
N VAL A 84 -1.47 4.42 0.83
CA VAL A 84 -0.19 3.77 1.15
C VAL A 84 0.80 4.85 1.56
N ALA A 85 1.24 4.83 2.82
CA ALA A 85 2.17 5.81 3.37
C ALA A 85 3.30 5.11 4.15
N LEU A 86 4.40 5.83 4.36
CA LEU A 86 5.49 5.39 5.22
C LEU A 86 5.28 5.87 6.65
N GLU A 87 5.30 4.95 7.60
CA GLU A 87 5.25 5.22 9.04
C GLU A 87 6.56 4.82 9.72
N ALA A 88 6.81 5.39 10.91
CA ALA A 88 7.93 5.03 11.78
C ALA A 88 7.55 3.89 12.74
#